data_AF-G6YB14-F1
#
_entry.id   AF-G6YB14-F1
#
_cell.length_a   1.000
_cell.length_b   1.000
_cell.length_c   1.000
_cell.angle_alpha   90.00
_cell.angle_beta   90.00
_cell.angle_gamma   90.00
#
_symmetry.space_group_name_H-M   'P 1'
#
loop_
_entity.id
_entity.type
_entity.pdbx_description
1 polymer ?
#
loop_
_entity_poly.entity_id
_entity_poly.type
_entity_poly.pdbx_seq_one_letter_code
_entity_poly.pdbx_strand_id
1 'polypeptide(L)'
;MVHIASKPQEYSTSLSSKARRTVEIADQYGTTRFDTEQARYFSYQLGSQSVGLLRTEGGDSMGNLFEGEKWRELFPGRTEVTSIVDLRVTHPLVENAGDILLEHQLRLDGDRPLLNSCPANPQAKERAMAMGFVAVDDFNMVLDPTQHPDKWTKNSDGEWQRAGKPAMYLSKADDSEGSDTESVVTTAADSCDDDFM
;
A
#
# COMPACT_ATOMS: atom_id res chain seq x y z
N MET A 1 -13.98 31.63 -1.87
CA MET A 1 -13.72 30.20 -1.62
C MET A 1 -14.07 29.45 -2.91
N VAL A 2 -13.10 28.84 -3.58
CA VAL A 2 -13.34 28.12 -4.85
C VAL A 2 -13.87 26.73 -4.50
N HIS A 3 -15.10 26.42 -4.90
CA HIS A 3 -15.70 25.10 -4.68
C HIS A 3 -15.19 24.12 -5.75
N ILE A 4 -14.74 22.92 -5.38
CA ILE A 4 -14.27 21.90 -6.33
C ILE A 4 -15.34 21.60 -7.41
N ALA A 5 -16.61 21.61 -7.02
CA ALA A 5 -17.74 21.43 -7.94
C ALA A 5 -17.87 22.53 -9.02
N SER A 6 -17.26 23.71 -8.80
CA SER A 6 -17.31 24.81 -9.76
C SER A 6 -16.25 24.70 -10.87
N LYS A 7 -15.26 23.80 -10.73
CA LYS A 7 -14.22 23.54 -11.73
C LYS A 7 -13.79 22.07 -11.78
N PRO A 8 -14.72 21.13 -12.06
CA PRO A 8 -14.42 19.70 -12.05
C PRO A 8 -13.33 19.30 -13.06
N GLN A 9 -13.16 20.05 -14.16
CA GLN A 9 -12.11 19.75 -15.15
C GLN A 9 -10.67 19.99 -14.65
N GLU A 10 -10.46 20.94 -13.74
CA GLU A 10 -9.14 21.21 -13.15
C GLU A 10 -8.67 20.03 -12.28
N TYR A 11 -9.59 19.30 -11.66
CA TYR A 11 -9.30 18.14 -10.82
C TYR A 11 -9.38 16.82 -11.60
N SER A 12 -10.16 16.76 -12.68
CA SER A 12 -10.34 15.52 -13.46
C SER A 12 -9.11 15.14 -14.27
N THR A 13 -8.36 16.09 -14.83
CA THR A 13 -7.25 15.75 -15.74
C THR A 13 -6.12 15.01 -15.02
N SER A 14 -5.75 15.47 -13.82
CA SER A 14 -4.73 14.83 -12.99
C SER A 14 -5.20 13.44 -12.52
N LEU A 15 -6.44 13.34 -12.03
CA LEU A 15 -7.02 12.07 -11.58
C LEU A 15 -7.17 11.06 -12.71
N SER A 16 -7.69 11.47 -13.87
CA SER A 16 -7.79 10.63 -15.07
C SER A 16 -6.43 10.18 -15.56
N SER A 17 -5.40 11.04 -15.49
CA SER A 17 -4.02 10.66 -15.84
C SER A 17 -3.46 9.61 -14.88
N LYS A 18 -3.71 9.72 -13.57
CA LYS A 18 -3.33 8.71 -12.58
C LYS A 18 -4.08 7.40 -12.78
N ALA A 19 -5.38 7.46 -13.08
CA ALA A 19 -6.20 6.29 -13.37
C ALA A 19 -5.71 5.55 -14.62
N ARG A 20 -5.43 6.28 -15.72
CA ARG A 20 -4.86 5.69 -16.93
C ARG A 20 -3.53 4.98 -16.66
N ARG A 21 -2.59 5.65 -15.98
CA ARG A 21 -1.29 5.04 -15.62
C ARG A 21 -1.44 3.82 -14.73
N THR A 22 -2.39 3.85 -13.80
CA THR A 22 -2.72 2.72 -12.94
C THR A 22 -3.15 1.50 -13.76
N VAL A 23 -4.02 1.70 -14.76
CA VAL A 23 -4.44 0.63 -15.67
C VAL A 23 -3.27 0.13 -16.51
N GLU A 24 -2.45 1.02 -17.08
CA GLU A 24 -1.28 0.63 -17.89
C GLU A 24 -0.28 -0.23 -17.10
N ILE A 25 0.02 0.15 -15.85
CA ILE A 25 0.91 -0.61 -14.98
C ILE A 25 0.27 -1.97 -14.60
N ALA A 26 -1.02 -1.99 -14.27
CA ALA A 26 -1.71 -3.23 -13.94
C ALA A 26 -1.77 -4.20 -15.14
N ASP A 27 -1.93 -3.69 -16.37
CA ASP A 27 -1.94 -4.52 -17.59
C ASP A 27 -0.55 -5.10 -17.91
N GLN A 28 0.51 -4.29 -17.74
CA GLN A 28 1.88 -4.73 -18.03
C GLN A 28 2.45 -5.68 -16.97
N TYR A 29 2.12 -5.47 -15.69
CA TYR A 29 2.76 -6.14 -14.56
C TYR A 29 1.81 -6.99 -13.70
N GLY A 30 0.52 -7.02 -14.02
CA GLY A 30 -0.51 -7.82 -13.34
C GLY A 30 -0.61 -9.26 -13.85
N THR A 31 0.49 -9.85 -14.31
CA THR A 31 0.55 -11.24 -14.76
C THR A 31 1.17 -12.13 -13.69
N THR A 32 0.64 -13.33 -13.52
CA THR A 32 1.18 -14.35 -12.60
C THR A 32 2.16 -15.30 -13.30
N ARG A 33 2.45 -15.08 -14.58
CA ARG A 33 3.27 -15.99 -15.41
C ARG A 33 4.70 -16.16 -14.89
N PHE A 34 5.20 -15.15 -14.19
CA PHE A 34 6.58 -15.09 -13.69
C PHE A 34 6.66 -15.20 -12.16
N ASP A 35 5.56 -15.60 -11.52
CA ASP A 35 5.51 -15.76 -10.07
C ASP A 35 6.49 -16.83 -9.62
N THR A 36 7.21 -16.54 -8.55
CA THR A 36 7.92 -17.58 -7.80
C THR A 36 6.98 -18.20 -6.76
N GLU A 37 7.42 -19.27 -6.11
CA GLU A 37 6.70 -19.84 -4.97
C GLU A 37 6.61 -18.87 -3.77
N GLN A 38 7.40 -17.79 -3.79
CA GLN A 38 7.42 -16.75 -2.76
C GLN A 38 6.54 -15.53 -3.11
N ALA A 39 5.84 -15.57 -4.24
CA ALA A 39 4.93 -14.52 -4.66
C ALA A 39 3.80 -14.32 -3.63
N ARG A 40 3.55 -13.07 -3.24
CA ARG A 40 2.47 -12.69 -2.31
C ARG A 40 1.64 -11.56 -2.90
N TYR A 41 0.36 -11.59 -2.59
CA TYR A 41 -0.65 -10.69 -3.10
C TYR A 41 -1.46 -10.10 -1.95
N PHE A 42 -1.53 -8.78 -1.90
CA PHE A 42 -2.28 -8.05 -0.90
C PHE A 42 -3.22 -7.06 -1.57
N SER A 43 -4.41 -6.94 -1.01
CA SER A 43 -5.40 -5.96 -1.40
C SER A 43 -5.83 -5.17 -0.17
N TYR A 44 -5.89 -3.85 -0.29
CA TYR A 44 -6.46 -2.99 0.73
C TYR A 44 -7.88 -2.60 0.33
N GLN A 45 -8.84 -3.04 1.13
CA GLN A 45 -10.26 -2.84 0.90
C GLN A 45 -10.77 -1.61 1.64
N LEU A 46 -11.63 -0.83 0.99
CA LEU A 46 -12.45 0.20 1.61
C LEU A 46 -13.92 -0.13 1.31
N GLY A 47 -14.61 -0.69 2.31
CA GLY A 47 -15.91 -1.33 2.08
C GLY A 47 -15.77 -2.54 1.17
N SER A 48 -16.55 -2.60 0.10
CA SER A 48 -16.53 -3.69 -0.89
C SER A 48 -15.59 -3.44 -2.07
N GLN A 49 -14.76 -2.39 -2.02
CA GLN A 49 -13.89 -1.99 -3.13
C GLN A 49 -12.41 -2.09 -2.75
N SER A 50 -11.62 -2.71 -3.63
CA SER A 50 -10.16 -2.66 -3.54
C SER A 50 -9.69 -1.26 -3.94
N VAL A 51 -8.99 -0.58 -3.03
CA VAL A 51 -8.40 0.74 -3.28
C VAL A 51 -6.87 0.69 -3.28
N GLY A 52 -6.28 -0.49 -3.10
CA GLY A 52 -4.86 -0.73 -3.23
C GLY A 52 -4.54 -2.19 -3.51
N LEU A 53 -3.51 -2.42 -4.32
CA LEU A 53 -2.96 -3.73 -4.63
C LEU A 53 -1.45 -3.68 -4.46
N LEU A 54 -0.90 -4.72 -3.85
CA LEU A 54 0.53 -4.95 -3.72
C LEU A 54 0.82 -6.40 -4.12
N ARG A 55 1.78 -6.57 -5.04
CA ARG A 55 2.43 -7.85 -5.32
C ARG A 55 3.88 -7.76 -4.87
N THR A 56 4.34 -8.77 -4.16
CA THR A 56 5.75 -8.88 -3.77
C THR A 56 6.28 -10.27 -4.08
N GLU A 57 7.56 -10.35 -4.36
CA GLU A 57 8.32 -11.59 -4.45
C GLU A 57 9.26 -11.74 -3.24
N GLY A 58 9.87 -12.92 -3.15
CA GLY A 58 10.97 -13.19 -2.22
C GLY A 58 12.18 -12.29 -2.43
N GLY A 59 13.08 -12.34 -1.45
CA GLY A 59 14.37 -11.67 -1.53
C GLY A 59 15.31 -12.27 -2.57
N ASP A 60 16.27 -11.46 -3.03
CA ASP A 60 17.40 -11.93 -3.86
C ASP A 60 18.69 -11.23 -3.40
N SER A 61 19.83 -11.80 -3.78
CA SER A 61 21.14 -11.26 -3.47
C SER A 61 21.34 -9.89 -4.11
N MET A 62 21.98 -8.99 -3.36
CA MET A 62 22.23 -7.61 -3.79
C MET A 62 23.05 -7.54 -5.09
N GLY A 63 24.00 -8.48 -5.25
CA GLY A 63 24.86 -8.53 -6.44
C GLY A 63 24.15 -8.99 -7.72
N ASN A 64 23.02 -9.68 -7.60
CA ASN A 64 22.18 -10.02 -8.76
C ASN A 64 21.23 -8.87 -9.13
N LEU A 65 20.74 -8.14 -8.13
CA LEU A 65 19.69 -7.14 -8.30
C LEU A 65 20.20 -5.77 -8.77
N PHE A 66 21.38 -5.36 -8.28
CA PHE A 66 21.85 -4.00 -8.45
C PHE A 66 23.07 -3.91 -9.34
N GLU A 67 23.11 -2.87 -10.15
CA GLU A 67 24.30 -2.55 -10.95
C GLU A 67 25.41 -1.97 -10.05
N GLY A 68 26.59 -2.57 -10.09
CA GLY A 68 27.76 -2.15 -9.32
C GLY A 68 27.66 -2.48 -7.83
N GLU A 69 28.45 -1.77 -7.01
CA GLU A 69 28.64 -2.10 -5.59
C GLU A 69 28.20 -1.00 -4.61
N LYS A 70 27.53 0.06 -5.10
CA LYS A 70 27.07 1.20 -4.27
C LYS A 70 26.21 0.75 -3.09
N TRP A 71 25.43 -0.32 -3.25
CA TRP A 71 24.61 -0.91 -2.19
C TRP A 71 25.42 -1.32 -0.96
N ARG A 72 26.71 -1.69 -1.11
CA ARG A 72 27.57 -2.07 0.03
C ARG A 72 27.80 -0.91 0.98
N GLU A 73 27.90 0.31 0.45
CA GLU A 73 28.06 1.54 1.23
C GLU A 73 26.74 2.00 1.84
N LEU A 74 25.64 1.89 1.08
CA LEU A 74 24.31 2.28 1.54
C LEU A 74 23.76 1.35 2.62
N PHE A 75 24.05 0.06 2.52
CA PHE A 75 23.49 -0.98 3.39
C PHE A 75 24.60 -1.91 3.93
N PRO A 76 25.49 -1.40 4.79
CA PRO A 76 26.64 -2.17 5.27
C PRO A 76 26.19 -3.42 6.03
N GLY A 77 26.82 -4.55 5.69
CA GLY A 77 26.53 -5.85 6.30
C GLY A 77 25.22 -6.50 5.83
N ARG A 78 24.57 -5.96 4.80
CA ARG A 78 23.44 -6.59 4.11
C ARG A 78 23.96 -7.28 2.84
N THR A 79 23.47 -8.48 2.53
CA THR A 79 23.89 -9.25 1.34
C THR A 79 22.73 -9.55 0.39
N GLU A 80 21.50 -9.41 0.87
CA GLU A 80 20.26 -9.71 0.16
C GLU A 80 19.16 -8.74 0.61
N VAL A 81 18.20 -8.50 -0.27
CA VAL A 81 16.93 -7.86 0.09
C VAL A 81 15.99 -8.91 0.68
N THR A 82 15.07 -8.52 1.56
CA THR A 82 14.11 -9.45 2.19
C THR A 82 12.92 -9.75 1.31
N SER A 83 12.49 -8.78 0.52
CA SER A 83 11.44 -8.92 -0.47
C SER A 83 11.57 -7.86 -1.56
N ILE A 84 10.84 -8.08 -2.66
CA ILE A 84 10.85 -7.21 -3.84
C ILE A 84 9.42 -6.78 -4.14
N VAL A 85 9.19 -5.48 -4.29
CA VAL A 85 7.90 -4.94 -4.75
C VAL A 85 7.86 -4.95 -6.27
N ASP A 86 7.11 -5.91 -6.81
CA ASP A 86 6.89 -6.04 -8.25
C ASP A 86 5.76 -5.13 -8.74
N LEU A 87 4.70 -5.00 -7.96
CA LEU A 87 3.54 -4.17 -8.31
C LEU A 87 3.02 -3.45 -7.08
N ARG A 88 2.85 -2.13 -7.19
CA ARG A 88 2.09 -1.36 -6.19
C ARG A 88 1.19 -0.36 -6.89
N VAL A 89 -0.11 -0.60 -6.77
CA VAL A 89 -1.16 0.18 -7.42
C VAL A 89 -2.12 0.68 -6.36
N THR A 90 -2.54 1.95 -6.45
CA THR A 90 -3.46 2.55 -5.50
C THR A 90 -4.51 3.38 -6.22
N HIS A 91 -5.70 3.44 -5.64
CA HIS A 91 -6.73 4.34 -6.13
C HIS A 91 -6.25 5.79 -6.01
N PRO A 92 -6.42 6.65 -7.04
CA PRO A 92 -5.88 8.02 -7.05
C PRO A 92 -6.36 8.93 -5.90
N LEU A 93 -7.47 8.58 -5.26
CA LEU A 93 -8.03 9.30 -4.10
C LEU A 93 -7.62 8.73 -2.74
N VAL A 94 -6.93 7.58 -2.72
CA VAL A 94 -6.57 6.85 -1.50
C VAL A 94 -5.10 6.43 -1.57
N GLU A 95 -4.21 7.39 -1.83
CA GLU A 95 -2.76 7.14 -2.02
C GLU A 95 -2.10 6.52 -0.78
N ASN A 96 -2.68 6.73 0.41
CA ASN A 96 -2.23 6.11 1.66
C ASN A 96 -2.43 4.59 1.70
N ALA A 97 -3.30 4.01 0.86
CA ALA A 97 -3.50 2.56 0.78
C ALA A 97 -2.19 1.84 0.41
N GLY A 98 -1.39 2.43 -0.48
CA GLY A 98 -0.10 1.85 -0.91
C GLY A 98 0.93 1.87 0.20
N ASP A 99 0.95 2.94 1.00
CA ASP A 99 1.83 3.01 2.17
C ASP A 99 1.43 2.00 3.25
N ILE A 100 0.12 1.75 3.40
CA ILE A 100 -0.41 0.75 4.34
C ILE A 100 0.01 -0.65 3.93
N LEU A 101 -0.16 -0.98 2.65
CA LEU A 101 0.29 -2.26 2.11
C LEU A 101 1.81 -2.43 2.24
N LEU A 102 2.56 -1.36 2.02
CA LEU A 102 4.01 -1.33 2.25
C LEU A 102 4.37 -1.62 3.71
N GLU A 103 3.70 -0.94 4.66
CA GLU A 103 3.92 -1.21 6.08
C GLU A 103 3.62 -2.66 6.43
N HIS A 104 2.51 -3.21 5.91
CA HIS A 104 2.16 -4.61 6.12
C HIS A 104 3.28 -5.55 5.63
N GLN A 105 3.86 -5.29 4.45
CA GLN A 105 5.01 -6.07 3.97
C GLN A 105 6.21 -5.98 4.91
N LEU A 106 6.53 -4.79 5.45
CA LEU A 106 7.64 -4.66 6.40
C LEU A 106 7.41 -5.49 7.67
N ARG A 107 6.17 -5.63 8.14
CA ARG A 107 5.85 -6.52 9.26
C ARG A 107 6.13 -7.99 8.92
N LEU A 108 5.79 -8.41 7.71
CA LEU A 108 6.07 -9.78 7.23
C LEU A 108 7.57 -10.05 7.03
N ASP A 109 8.34 -9.02 6.68
CA ASP A 109 9.80 -9.11 6.53
C ASP A 109 10.55 -9.13 7.88
N GLY A 110 9.84 -8.94 9.00
CA GLY A 110 10.34 -9.16 10.36
C GLY A 110 11.29 -8.08 10.86
N ASP A 111 12.32 -8.48 11.61
CA ASP A 111 13.13 -7.54 12.41
C ASP A 111 14.11 -6.70 11.61
N ARG A 112 14.61 -7.23 10.50
CA ARG A 112 15.61 -6.58 9.65
C ARG A 112 15.14 -6.58 8.20
N PRO A 113 14.03 -5.91 7.88
CA PRO A 113 13.57 -5.81 6.50
C PRO A 113 14.58 -5.02 5.67
N LEU A 114 14.58 -5.28 4.38
CA LEU A 114 15.29 -4.51 3.36
C LEU A 114 14.60 -4.73 2.03
N LEU A 115 13.72 -3.80 1.69
CA LEU A 115 12.75 -4.00 0.64
C LEU A 115 13.21 -3.32 -0.66
N ASN A 116 13.28 -4.06 -1.76
CA ASN A 116 13.51 -3.46 -3.08
C ASN A 116 12.20 -2.97 -3.70
N SER A 117 12.25 -1.88 -4.45
CA SER A 117 11.18 -1.44 -5.33
C SER A 117 11.77 -0.80 -6.59
N CYS A 118 11.11 -1.00 -7.73
CA CYS A 118 11.41 -0.33 -8.99
C CYS A 118 10.26 0.63 -9.35
N PRO A 119 10.27 1.89 -8.89
CA PRO A 119 9.14 2.79 -9.10
C PRO A 119 9.02 3.20 -10.57
N ALA A 120 7.88 2.88 -11.19
CA ALA A 120 7.67 3.01 -12.63
C ALA A 120 7.64 4.46 -13.19
N ASN A 121 7.55 5.49 -12.34
CA ASN A 121 7.46 6.88 -12.79
C ASN A 121 7.97 7.88 -11.71
N PRO A 122 8.23 9.16 -12.07
CA PRO A 122 8.77 10.14 -11.14
C PRO A 122 7.93 10.36 -9.88
N GLN A 123 6.60 10.36 -10.01
CA GLN A 123 5.72 10.50 -8.85
C GLN A 123 5.83 9.30 -7.90
N ALA A 124 5.97 8.09 -8.43
CA ALA A 124 6.21 6.90 -7.63
C ALA A 124 7.59 6.94 -6.95
N LYS A 125 8.63 7.45 -7.63
CA LYS A 125 9.96 7.68 -7.04
C LYS A 125 9.89 8.70 -5.89
N GLU A 126 9.21 9.84 -6.08
CA GLU A 126 9.01 10.85 -5.04
C GLU A 126 8.29 10.27 -3.83
N ARG A 127 7.24 9.49 -4.05
CA ARG A 127 6.53 8.80 -2.96
C ARG A 127 7.41 7.78 -2.25
N ALA A 128 8.22 7.01 -2.98
CA ALA A 128 9.17 6.08 -2.38
C ALA A 128 10.21 6.83 -1.51
N MET A 129 10.78 7.93 -1.99
CA MET A 129 11.70 8.77 -1.19
C MET A 129 11.02 9.32 0.08
N ALA A 130 9.75 9.75 -0.02
CA ALA A 130 8.98 10.18 1.14
C ALA A 130 8.83 9.06 2.18
N MET A 131 8.77 7.81 1.74
CA MET A 131 8.76 6.62 2.60
C MET A 131 10.15 6.16 3.08
N GLY A 132 11.24 6.82 2.67
CA GLY A 132 12.60 6.47 3.08
C GLY A 132 13.31 5.49 2.16
N PHE A 133 12.82 5.29 0.93
CA PHE A 133 13.59 4.56 -0.06
C PHE A 133 14.78 5.39 -0.55
N VAL A 134 15.92 4.73 -0.75
CA VAL A 134 17.14 5.32 -1.29
C VAL A 134 17.46 4.69 -2.65
N ALA A 135 17.83 5.51 -3.63
CA ALA A 135 18.21 5.04 -4.95
C ALA A 135 19.57 4.34 -4.92
N VAL A 136 19.58 3.07 -5.30
CA VAL A 136 20.79 2.25 -5.41
C VAL A 136 21.38 2.39 -6.80
N ASP A 137 20.55 2.28 -7.83
CA ASP A 137 20.89 2.53 -9.23
C ASP A 137 19.76 3.31 -9.93
N ASP A 138 19.76 3.36 -11.26
CA ASP A 138 18.81 4.14 -12.06
C ASP A 138 17.36 3.66 -11.92
N PHE A 139 17.15 2.37 -11.60
CA PHE A 139 15.84 1.74 -11.58
C PHE A 139 15.43 1.33 -10.16
N ASN A 140 16.39 0.88 -9.36
CA ASN A 140 16.16 0.29 -8.07
C ASN A 140 16.25 1.29 -6.93
N MET A 141 15.27 1.22 -6.03
CA MET A 141 15.28 1.90 -4.76
C MET A 141 15.06 0.91 -3.63
N VAL A 142 15.81 1.07 -2.55
CA VAL A 142 15.76 0.14 -1.41
C VAL A 142 15.37 0.89 -0.14
N LEU A 143 14.49 0.28 0.65
CA LEU A 143 14.07 0.76 1.96
C LEU A 143 14.67 -0.11 3.07
N ASP A 144 15.50 0.50 3.91
CA ASP A 144 15.84 0.00 5.24
C ASP A 144 15.17 0.89 6.30
N PRO A 145 14.08 0.46 6.96
CA PRO A 145 13.38 1.29 7.93
C PRO A 145 14.24 1.58 9.17
N THR A 146 15.30 0.80 9.44
CA THR A 146 16.22 1.07 10.57
C THR A 146 17.05 2.34 10.37
N GLN A 147 17.22 2.78 9.12
CA GLN A 147 17.95 4.01 8.76
C GLN A 147 17.06 5.27 8.83
N HIS A 148 15.75 5.11 9.00
CA HIS A 148 14.76 6.20 8.94
C HIS A 148 13.83 6.22 10.16
N PRO A 149 14.36 6.46 11.37
CA PRO A 149 13.55 6.49 12.61
C PRO A 149 12.52 7.65 12.63
N ASP A 150 12.70 8.66 11.80
CA ASP A 150 11.75 9.74 11.56
C ASP A 150 10.51 9.30 10.76
N LYS A 151 10.60 8.19 10.01
CA LYS A 151 9.55 7.65 9.15
C LYS A 151 8.99 6.32 9.63
N TRP A 152 9.81 5.50 10.28
CA TRP A 152 9.49 4.16 10.70
C TRP A 152 9.88 3.92 12.15
N THR A 153 9.05 3.16 12.86
CA THR A 153 9.30 2.75 14.24
C THR A 153 8.70 1.37 14.46
N LYS A 154 8.99 0.77 15.61
CA LYS A 154 8.32 -0.47 16.04
C LYS A 154 7.19 -0.15 17.01
N ASN A 155 6.05 -0.82 16.87
CA ASN A 155 4.93 -0.72 17.81
C ASN A 155 5.23 -1.53 19.10
N SER A 156 4.25 -1.58 20.01
CA SER A 156 4.35 -2.36 21.26
C SER A 156 4.57 -3.86 21.03
N ASP A 157 4.14 -4.37 19.88
CA ASP A 157 4.25 -5.79 19.50
C ASP A 157 5.58 -6.08 18.77
N GLY A 158 6.45 -5.08 18.62
CA GLY A 158 7.72 -5.20 17.92
C GLY A 158 7.61 -5.17 16.39
N GLU A 159 6.41 -4.92 15.85
CA GLU A 159 6.13 -4.85 14.42
C GLU A 159 6.42 -3.46 13.84
N TRP A 160 6.82 -3.41 12.58
CA TRP A 160 7.05 -2.13 11.89
C TRP A 160 5.76 -1.33 11.69
N GLN A 161 5.85 -0.04 12.01
CA GLN A 161 4.81 0.94 11.75
C GLN A 161 5.39 2.29 11.31
N ARG A 162 4.62 3.07 10.56
CA ARG A 162 4.97 4.46 10.25
C ARG A 162 5.03 5.31 11.52
N ALA A 163 6.08 6.10 11.64
CA ALA A 163 6.25 7.04 12.73
C ALA A 163 5.11 8.07 12.78
N GLY A 164 4.66 8.41 13.99
CA GLY A 164 3.58 9.38 14.21
C GLY A 164 2.18 8.91 13.81
N LYS A 165 2.00 7.65 13.39
CA LYS A 165 0.67 7.05 13.23
C LYS A 165 0.20 6.43 14.56
N PRO A 166 -1.12 6.41 14.82
CA PRO A 166 -1.66 5.71 15.98
C PRO A 166 -1.23 4.25 15.97
N ALA A 167 -0.93 3.68 17.14
CA ALA A 167 -0.69 2.24 17.23
C ALA A 167 -1.94 1.46 16.77
N MET A 168 -1.75 0.24 16.27
CA MET A 168 -2.83 -0.71 15.95
C MET A 168 -3.79 -0.28 14.83
N TYR A 169 -3.51 0.75 14.05
CA TYR A 169 -4.40 1.12 12.94
C TYR A 169 -4.42 0.09 11.78
N LEU A 170 -3.52 -0.88 11.81
CA LEU A 170 -3.52 -2.07 10.95
C LEU A 170 -3.84 -3.36 11.72
N SER A 171 -4.13 -3.30 13.02
CA SER A 171 -4.60 -4.49 13.72
C SER A 171 -5.94 -4.87 13.11
N LYS A 172 -6.17 -6.18 12.94
CA LYS A 172 -7.54 -6.64 12.75
C LYS A 172 -8.37 -6.05 13.89
N ALA A 173 -9.53 -5.48 13.58
CA ALA A 173 -10.54 -5.37 14.60
C ALA A 173 -10.73 -6.79 15.12
N ASP A 174 -10.69 -7.01 16.44
CA ASP A 174 -11.04 -8.31 16.98
C ASP A 174 -12.34 -8.74 16.30
N ASP A 175 -12.29 -9.89 15.62
CA ASP A 175 -13.45 -10.51 15.01
C ASP A 175 -14.38 -10.91 16.17
N SER A 176 -15.06 -9.93 16.78
CA SER A 176 -16.30 -10.15 17.53
C SER A 176 -17.34 -10.56 16.50
N GLU A 177 -17.25 -11.82 16.10
CA GLU A 177 -18.40 -12.64 15.76
C GLU A 177 -19.49 -12.38 16.82
N GLY A 178 -20.57 -11.71 16.40
CA GLY A 178 -21.77 -11.56 17.21
C GLY A 178 -21.88 -10.29 18.04
N SER A 179 -22.10 -9.15 17.40
CA SER A 179 -23.15 -8.26 17.89
C SER A 179 -24.23 -8.23 16.83
N ASP A 180 -25.17 -9.18 16.95
CA ASP A 180 -26.52 -8.99 16.45
C ASP A 180 -27.06 -7.69 17.07
N THR A 181 -26.77 -6.55 16.43
CA THR A 181 -27.68 -5.43 16.51
C THR A 181 -28.91 -5.89 15.75
N GLU A 182 -29.78 -6.62 16.47
CA GLU A 182 -31.16 -6.73 16.10
C GLU A 182 -31.62 -5.31 15.76
N SER A 183 -31.85 -5.11 14.46
CA SER A 183 -32.62 -4.00 13.97
C SER A 183 -33.90 -4.02 14.78
N VAL A 184 -34.00 -3.12 15.76
CA VAL A 184 -35.28 -2.80 16.37
C VAL A 184 -36.10 -2.24 15.24
N VAL A 185 -36.85 -3.13 14.58
CA VAL A 185 -38.01 -2.79 13.80
C VAL A 185 -38.96 -2.16 14.81
N THR A 186 -38.84 -0.86 15.00
CA THR A 186 -39.93 -0.04 15.50
C THR A 186 -41.07 -0.24 14.52
N THR A 187 -42.00 -1.12 14.88
CA THR A 187 -43.33 -1.20 14.31
C THR A 187 -44.01 0.16 14.50
N ALA A 188 -43.80 1.07 13.55
CA ALA A 188 -44.73 2.17 13.33
C ALA A 188 -45.97 1.54 12.70
N ALA A 189 -46.98 1.34 13.53
CA ALA A 189 -48.32 1.03 13.10
C ALA A 189 -48.87 2.26 12.37
N ASP A 190 -48.81 2.25 11.04
CA ASP A 190 -49.65 3.09 10.20
C ASP A 190 -50.44 2.18 9.26
N SER A 191 -51.63 1.84 9.75
CA SER A 191 -52.74 1.25 9.01
C SER A 191 -53.20 2.26 7.95
N CYS A 192 -52.76 2.08 6.70
CA CYS A 192 -53.43 2.69 5.56
C CYS A 192 -54.68 1.88 5.24
N ASP A 193 -55.80 2.39 5.72
CA ASP A 193 -57.16 1.97 5.40
C ASP A 193 -57.41 2.14 3.90
N ASP A 194 -57.84 1.05 3.27
CA ASP A 194 -58.25 0.97 1.88
C ASP A 194 -59.76 1.20 1.84
N ASP A 195 -60.18 2.40 1.43
CA ASP A 195 -61.56 2.67 1.05
C ASP A 195 -61.61 3.93 0.18
N PHE A 196 -61.95 3.78 -1.11
CA PHE A 196 -63.02 4.55 -1.76
C PHE A 196 -63.30 4.01 -3.19
N MET A 197 -64.50 3.39 -3.29
CA MET A 197 -65.46 3.25 -4.41
C MET A 197 -65.10 3.85 -5.77
#